data_AF-A0A395QZI5-F1
#
_entry.id   AF-A0A395QZI5-F1
#
_cell.length_a   1.000
_cell.length_b   1.000
_cell.length_c   1.000
_cell.angle_alpha   90.00
_cell.angle_beta   90.00
_cell.angle_gamma   90.00
#
_symmetry.space_group_name_H-M   'P 1'
#
loop_
_entity.id
_entity.type
_entity.pdbx_description
1 polymer ?
#
loop_
_entity_poly.entity_id
_entity_poly.type
_entity_poly.pdbx_seq_one_letter_code
_entity_poly.pdbx_strand_id
1 'polypeptide(L)'
;MEQQLFLLISFALLITPVLLTRWRWFWIFSGALGIPMALAWTQHFYAVSRPENTGSPGAALGLAFLLVPTVALALGMFLRYLRWIVEVLISEHKARRSSGQ
;
A
#
# COMPACT_ATOMS: atom_id res chain seq x y z
N MET A 1 -3.02 -0.11 -24.44
CA MET A 1 -3.74 -1.02 -23.51
C MET A 1 -3.01 -1.19 -22.19
N GLU A 2 -1.69 -1.40 -22.18
CA GLU A 2 -0.91 -1.65 -20.95
C GLU A 2 -1.01 -0.52 -19.92
N GLN A 3 -1.00 0.75 -20.37
CA GLN A 3 -1.08 1.91 -19.48
C GLN A 3 -2.43 2.05 -18.75
N GLN A 4 -3.54 1.66 -19.41
CA GLN A 4 -4.87 1.65 -18.79
C GLN A 4 -5.01 0.52 -17.77
N LEU A 5 -4.48 -0.67 -18.08
CA LEU A 5 -4.40 -1.78 -17.13
C LEU A 5 -3.60 -1.39 -15.89
N PHE A 6 -2.49 -0.68 -16.07
CA PHE A 6 -1.64 -0.26 -14.96
C PHE A 6 -2.32 0.75 -14.04
N LEU A 7 -3.03 1.71 -14.61
CA LEU A 7 -3.85 2.66 -13.86
C LEU A 7 -4.99 1.97 -13.11
N LEU A 8 -5.69 1.04 -13.75
CA LEU A 8 -6.75 0.25 -13.12
C LEU A 8 -6.24 -0.56 -11.93
N ILE A 9 -5.10 -1.24 -12.08
CA ILE A 9 -4.46 -2.00 -11.00
C ILE A 9 -4.06 -1.07 -9.86
N SER A 10 -3.45 0.07 -10.16
CA SER A 10 -3.04 1.06 -9.15
C SER A 10 -4.25 1.61 -8.39
N PHE A 11 -5.34 1.91 -9.09
CA PHE A 11 -6.57 2.41 -8.50
C PHE A 11 -7.27 1.35 -7.64
N ALA A 12 -7.31 0.09 -8.11
CA ALA A 12 -7.81 -1.02 -7.33
C ALA A 12 -7.01 -1.19 -6.03
N LEU A 13 -5.67 -1.18 -6.12
CA LEU A 13 -4.77 -1.29 -4.96
C LEU A 13 -4.94 -0.16 -3.94
N LEU A 14 -5.31 1.05 -4.38
CA LEU A 14 -5.61 2.17 -3.49
C LEU A 14 -6.93 1.96 -2.75
N ILE A 15 -7.97 1.49 -3.45
CA ILE A 15 -9.33 1.40 -2.92
C ILE A 15 -9.56 0.13 -2.10
N THR A 16 -8.99 -1.00 -2.49
CA THR A 16 -9.16 -2.28 -1.77
C THR A 16 -8.85 -2.21 -0.27
N PRO A 17 -7.72 -1.64 0.21
CA PRO A 17 -7.44 -1.54 1.64
C PRO A 17 -8.41 -0.61 2.38
N VAL A 18 -9.06 0.33 1.68
CA VAL A 18 -10.08 1.23 2.24
C VAL A 18 -11.45 0.54 2.35
N LEU A 19 -11.82 -0.28 1.35
CA LEU A 19 -13.10 -1.00 1.32
C LEU A 19 -13.13 -2.24 2.24
N LEU A 20 -11.98 -2.87 2.51
CA LEU A 20 -11.89 -4.10 3.29
C LEU A 20 -12.18 -3.88 4.79
N THR A 21 -13.41 -3.63 5.18
CA THR A 21 -13.79 -3.28 6.57
C THR A 21 -13.34 -4.30 7.62
N ARG A 22 -13.15 -5.58 7.27
CA ARG A 22 -12.69 -6.63 8.18
C ARG A 22 -11.17 -6.63 8.38
N TRP A 23 -10.73 -6.42 9.62
CA TRP A 23 -9.30 -6.41 10.03
C TRP A 23 -8.53 -7.65 9.55
N ARG A 24 -9.15 -8.84 9.62
CA ARG A 24 -8.53 -10.10 9.22
C ARG A 24 -8.18 -10.17 7.73
N TRP A 25 -9.08 -9.66 6.87
CA TRP A 25 -8.86 -9.62 5.42
C TRP A 25 -7.84 -8.57 5.02
N PHE A 26 -7.74 -7.47 5.77
CA PHE A 26 -6.71 -6.46 5.58
C PHE A 26 -5.30 -7.00 5.81
N TRP A 27 -5.09 -7.80 6.87
CA TRP A 27 -3.79 -8.43 7.12
C TRP A 27 -3.41 -9.45 6.04
N ILE A 28 -4.37 -10.27 5.61
CA ILE A 28 -4.15 -11.24 4.53
C ILE A 28 -3.80 -10.52 3.23
N PHE A 29 -4.51 -9.44 2.89
CA PHE A 29 -4.26 -8.65 1.68
C PHE A 29 -2.90 -7.93 1.74
N SER A 30 -2.57 -7.31 2.88
CA SER A 30 -1.28 -6.64 3.09
C SER A 30 -0.13 -7.63 3.05
N GLY A 31 -0.30 -8.84 3.60
CA GLY A 31 0.71 -9.90 3.51
C GLY A 31 0.85 -10.44 2.08
N ALA A 32 -0.26 -10.77 1.43
CA ALA A 32 -0.27 -11.33 0.09
C ALA A 32 0.33 -10.39 -0.97
N LEU A 33 0.21 -9.08 -0.79
CA LEU A 33 0.82 -8.09 -1.69
C LEU A 33 2.16 -7.58 -1.20
N GLY A 34 2.31 -7.31 0.10
CA GLY A 34 3.54 -6.79 0.68
C GLY A 34 4.71 -7.75 0.57
N ILE A 35 4.48 -9.06 0.72
CA ILE A 35 5.55 -10.07 0.66
C ILE A 35 6.16 -10.16 -0.77
N PRO A 36 5.37 -10.35 -1.85
CA PRO A 36 5.91 -10.30 -3.21
C PRO A 36 6.56 -8.96 -3.54
N MET A 37 5.98 -7.85 -3.05
CA MET A 37 6.54 -6.50 -3.27
C MET A 37 7.93 -6.35 -2.63
N ALA A 38 8.08 -6.80 -1.39
CA ALA A 38 9.35 -6.74 -0.66
C ALA A 38 10.40 -7.65 -1.32
N LEU A 39 10.00 -8.83 -1.80
CA LEU A 39 10.87 -9.72 -2.58
C LEU A 39 11.31 -9.05 -3.89
N ALA A 40 10.38 -8.44 -4.64
CA ALA A 40 10.69 -7.74 -5.89
C ALA A 40 11.65 -6.55 -5.66
N TRP A 41 11.43 -5.78 -4.59
CA TRP A 41 12.37 -4.72 -4.18
C TRP A 41 13.74 -5.28 -3.81
N THR A 42 13.80 -6.37 -3.05
CA THR A 42 15.06 -7.01 -2.65
C THR A 42 15.85 -7.49 -3.87
N GLN A 43 15.16 -8.12 -4.83
CA GLN A 43 15.76 -8.55 -6.10
C GLN A 43 16.25 -7.36 -6.93
N HIS A 44 15.48 -6.27 -7.00
CA HIS A 44 15.87 -5.06 -7.73
C HIS A 44 17.08 -4.37 -7.09
N PHE A 45 17.13 -4.25 -5.76
CA PHE A 45 18.29 -3.70 -5.05
C PHE A 45 19.54 -4.55 -5.29
N TYR A 46 19.40 -5.87 -5.25
CA TYR A 46 20.51 -6.78 -5.55
C TYR A 46 21.01 -6.62 -7.00
N ALA A 47 20.10 -6.48 -7.96
CA ALA A 47 20.44 -6.27 -9.37
C ALA A 47 21.10 -4.90 -9.64
N VAL A 48 20.65 -3.83 -8.99
CA VAL A 48 21.23 -2.48 -9.10
C VAL A 48 22.57 -2.36 -8.40
N SER A 49 22.79 -3.12 -7.32
CA SER A 49 24.08 -3.14 -6.61
C SER A 49 25.22 -3.80 -7.42
N ARG A 50 24.90 -4.45 -8.56
CA ARG A 50 25.91 -4.91 -9.51
C ARG A 50 26.33 -3.75 -10.43
N PRO A 51 27.64 -3.46 -10.54
CA PRO A 51 28.16 -2.32 -11.31
C PRO A 51 27.90 -2.42 -12.82
N GLU A 52 27.44 -3.57 -13.30
CA GLU A 52 27.19 -3.85 -14.73
C GLU A 52 25.84 -3.31 -15.23
N ASN A 53 24.91 -2.94 -14.32
CA ASN A 53 23.54 -2.52 -14.65
C ASN A 53 23.20 -1.07 -14.26
N THR A 54 24.17 -0.32 -13.73
CA THR A 54 23.98 1.08 -13.30
C THR A 54 23.97 2.02 -14.51
N GLY A 55 22.83 2.12 -15.18
CA GLY A 55 22.63 3.10 -16.26
C GLY A 55 21.61 2.76 -17.34
N SER A 56 21.00 1.56 -17.30
CA SER A 56 19.98 1.19 -18.29
C SER A 56 18.66 1.95 -18.07
N PRO A 57 18.06 2.58 -19.10
CA PRO A 57 16.72 3.19 -19.04
C PRO A 57 15.65 2.21 -18.56
N GLY A 58 15.84 0.91 -18.81
CA GLY A 58 14.93 -0.14 -18.34
C GLY A 58 14.92 -0.29 -16.81
N ALA A 59 16.03 0.00 -16.12
CA ALA A 59 16.08 -0.02 -14.66
C ALA A 59 15.25 1.13 -14.05
N ALA A 60 15.28 2.33 -14.65
CA ALA A 60 14.50 3.47 -14.20
C ALA A 60 12.98 3.26 -14.42
N LEU A 61 12.60 2.69 -15.57
CA LEU A 61 11.21 2.36 -15.87
C LEU A 61 10.68 1.24 -14.97
N GLY A 62 11.49 0.20 -14.71
CA GLY A 62 11.15 -0.86 -13.75
C GLY A 62 10.94 -0.32 -12.33
N LEU A 63 11.76 0.66 -11.92
CA LEU A 63 11.61 1.37 -10.65
C LEU A 63 10.29 2.15 -10.58
N ALA A 64 9.96 2.93 -11.61
CA ALA A 64 8.70 3.67 -11.66
C ALA A 64 7.48 2.73 -11.63
N PHE A 65 7.56 1.60 -12.34
CA PHE A 65 6.51 0.58 -12.38
C PHE A 65 6.35 -0.13 -11.02
N LEU A 66 7.42 -0.37 -10.26
CA LEU A 66 7.29 -0.90 -8.90
C LEU A 66 6.78 0.16 -7.91
N LEU A 67 7.24 1.41 -8.06
CA LEU A 67 7.00 2.47 -7.08
C LEU A 67 5.55 2.93 -7.05
N VAL A 68 4.90 3.09 -8.21
CA VAL A 68 3.50 3.53 -8.33
C VAL A 68 2.53 2.64 -7.54
N PRO A 69 2.46 1.31 -7.76
CA PRO A 69 1.59 0.42 -6.99
C PRO A 69 2.02 0.31 -5.51
N THR A 70 3.31 0.44 -5.20
CA THR A 70 3.78 0.47 -3.79
C THR A 70 3.20 1.68 -3.07
N VAL A 71 3.29 2.87 -3.67
CA VAL A 71 2.79 4.12 -3.10
C VAL A 71 1.27 4.10 -3.01
N ALA A 72 0.57 3.60 -4.04
CA ALA A 72 -0.88 3.46 -4.02
C ALA A 72 -1.36 2.56 -2.87
N LEU A 73 -0.71 1.41 -2.68
CA LEU A 73 -1.02 0.50 -1.57
C LEU A 73 -0.71 1.13 -0.20
N ALA A 74 0.45 1.78 -0.06
CA ALA A 74 0.84 2.47 1.18
C ALA A 74 -0.15 3.60 1.54
N LEU A 75 -0.57 4.38 0.55
CA LEU A 75 -1.54 5.46 0.75
C LEU A 75 -2.92 4.91 1.15
N GLY A 76 -3.35 3.81 0.51
CA GLY A 76 -4.59 3.11 0.87
C GLY A 76 -4.57 2.57 2.31
N MET A 77 -3.42 2.02 2.76
CA MET A 77 -3.23 1.60 4.16
C MET A 77 -3.26 2.79 5.11
N PHE A 78 -2.62 3.92 4.76
CA PHE A 78 -2.59 5.12 5.57
C PHE A 78 -3.99 5.73 5.77
N LEU A 79 -4.80 5.83 4.71
CA LEU A 79 -6.17 6.32 4.80
C LEU A 79 -7.04 5.45 5.71
N ARG A 80 -6.87 4.12 5.65
CA ARG A 80 -7.56 3.21 6.56
C ARG A 80 -7.12 3.43 8.00
N TYR A 81 -5.84 3.64 8.25
CA TYR A 81 -5.31 3.90 9.58
C TYR A 81 -5.87 5.20 10.17
N LEU A 82 -5.93 6.27 9.37
CA LEU A 82 -6.60 7.52 9.75
C LEU A 82 -8.08 7.30 10.09
N ARG A 83 -8.81 6.54 9.26
CA ARG A 83 -10.20 6.19 9.54
C ARG A 83 -10.35 5.44 10.87
N TRP A 84 -9.48 4.48 11.14
CA TRP A 84 -9.49 3.74 12.41
C TRP A 84 -9.23 4.66 13.60
N ILE A 85 -8.23 5.56 13.51
CA ILE A 85 -7.95 6.57 14.55
C ILE A 85 -9.17 7.44 14.81
N VAL A 86 -9.82 7.93 13.76
CA VAL A 86 -11.03 8.76 13.88
C VAL A 86 -12.18 7.98 14.53
N GLU A 87 -12.41 6.73 14.13
CA GLU A 87 -13.42 5.86 14.75
C GLU A 87 -13.13 5.62 16.25
N VAL A 88 -11.86 5.42 16.62
CA VAL A 88 -11.43 5.27 18.02
C VAL A 88 -11.67 6.57 18.80
N LEU A 89 -11.24 7.72 18.27
CA LEU A 89 -11.44 9.04 18.89
C LEU A 89 -12.91 9.36 19.11
N ILE A 90 -13.77 9.08 18.11
CA ILE A 90 -15.23 9.26 18.23
C ILE A 90 -15.79 8.31 19.30
N SER A 91 -15.30 7.06 19.36
CA SER A 91 -15.75 6.09 20.35
C SER A 91 -15.38 6.51 21.78
N GLU A 92 -14.16 7.03 21.99
CA GLU A 92 -13.73 7.56 23.29
C GLU A 92 -14.52 8.80 23.70
N HIS A 93 -14.76 9.72 22.75
CA HIS A 93 -15.55 10.92 23.02
C HIS A 93 -17.01 10.58 23.37
N LYS A 94 -17.59 9.59 22.69
CA LYS A 94 -18.93 9.08 23.00
C LYS A 94 -18.98 8.36 24.35
N ALA A 95 -17.97 7.55 24.66
CA ALA A 95 -17.85 6.87 25.95
C ALA A 95 -17.77 7.87 27.11
N ARG A 96 -16.93 8.91 26.99
CA ARG A 96 -16.83 10.00 27.96
C ARG A 96 -18.15 10.76 28.15
N ARG A 97 -18.91 11.01 27.08
CA ARG A 97 -20.27 11.59 27.18
C ARG A 97 -21.27 10.68 27.87
N SER A 98 -21.19 9.36 27.69
CA SER A 98 -22.14 8.43 28.33
C SER A 98 -21.78 8.08 29.77
N SER A 99 -20.49 8.20 30.15
CA SER A 99 -19.99 7.94 31.50
C SER A 99 -20.01 9.17 32.42
N GLY A 100 -20.32 10.36 31.90
CA GLY A 100 -20.54 11.57 32.70
C GLY A 100 -22.03 11.78 32.98
N GLN A 101 -22.50 12.03 34.21
CA GLN A 101 -21.81 12.68 35.35
C GLN A 101 -21.10 13.98 34.96
#